data_AF-U9VUG2-F1
#
_entry.id   AF-U9VUG2-F1
#
_cell.length_a   1.000
_cell.length_b   1.000
_cell.length_c   1.000
_cell.angle_alpha   90.00
_cell.angle_beta   90.00
_cell.angle_gamma   90.00
#
_symmetry.space_group_name_H-M   'P 1'
#
loop_
_entity.id
_entity.type
_entity.pdbx_description
1 polymer ?
#
loop_
_entity_poly.entity_id
_entity_poly.type
_entity_poly.pdbx_seq_one_letter_code
_entity_poly.pdbx_strand_id
1 'polypeptide(L)' 'MIAIDRTQWKGRNLFMVTLVWGTHALPLYWELLDHIGNSNLRTQKRVLKIALKLLKPYPTLVIGDREFHSPK' A
#
# COMPACT_ATOMS: atom_id res chain seq x y z
N MET A 1 7.37 -1.62 10.70
CA MET A 1 7.31 -2.32 9.39
C MET A 1 6.14 -1.75 8.62
N ILE A 2 6.24 -1.54 7.31
CA ILE A 2 5.08 -1.16 6.49
C ILE A 2 4.51 -2.40 5.80
N ALA A 3 3.19 -2.56 5.84
CA ALA A 3 2.48 -3.49 4.98
C ALA A 3 1.59 -2.72 4.00
N ILE A 4 1.62 -3.15 2.73
CA ILE A 4 0.77 -2.63 1.67
C ILE A 4 -0.19 -3.72 1.26
N ASP A 5 -1.48 -3.36 1.26
CA ASP A 5 -2.56 -4.28 0.98
C ASP A 5 -3.55 -3.68 -0.02
N ARG A 6 -4.16 -4.57 -0.82
CA ARG A 6 -5.21 -4.22 -1.77
C ARG A 6 -6.44 -5.05 -1.42
N THR A 7 -7.50 -4.39 -0.98
CA THR A 7 -8.76 -5.05 -0.64
C THR A 7 -9.90 -4.55 -1.52
N GLN A 8 -10.89 -5.40 -1.78
CA GLN A 8 -12.13 -4.99 -2.43
C GLN A 8 -13.18 -4.69 -1.36
N TRP A 9 -13.58 -3.43 -1.27
CA TRP A 9 -14.58 -2.98 -0.32
C TRP A 9 -15.79 -2.41 -1.03
N LYS A 10 -16.94 -3.09 -0.90
CA LYS A 10 -18.23 -2.67 -1.50
C LYS A 10 -18.15 -2.33 -3.00
N GLY A 11 -17.41 -3.13 -3.77
CA GLY A 11 -17.24 -2.93 -5.22
C GLY A 11 -16.21 -1.86 -5.61
N ARG A 12 -15.46 -1.31 -4.65
CA ARG A 12 -14.34 -0.40 -4.90
C ARG A 12 -13.02 -1.06 -4.51
N ASN A 13 -12.00 -0.85 -5.33
CA ASN A 13 -10.65 -1.28 -5.00
C ASN A 13 -10.05 -0.29 -4.00
N LEU A 14 -9.76 -0.74 -2.78
CA LEU A 14 -9.16 0.07 -1.73
C LEU A 14 -7.70 -0.35 -1.57
N PHE A 15 -6.80 0.60 -1.80
CA PHE A 15 -5.37 0.41 -1.64
C PHE A 15 -4.92 1.05 -0.34
N MET A 16 -4.29 0.28 0.55
CA MET A 16 -3.93 0.74 1.89
C MET A 16 -2.46 0.52 2.17
N VAL A 17 -1.87 1.49 2.86
CA VAL A 17 -0.56 1.41 3.47
C VAL A 17 -0.71 1.50 4.97
N THR A 18 -0.21 0.48 5.67
CA THR A 18 -0.32 0.37 7.11
C THR A 18 1.06 0.27 7.74
N LEU A 19 1.23 0.93 8.88
CA LEU A 19 2.37 0.75 9.77
C LEU A 19 2.04 -0.37 10.75
N VAL A 20 2.76 -1.48 10.64
CA VAL A 20 2.70 -2.57 11.59
C VAL A 20 3.60 -2.27 12.78
N TRP A 21 3.00 -2.22 13.96
CA TRP A 21 3.64 -2.02 15.26
C TRP A 21 3.14 -3.08 16.26
N GLY A 22 3.99 -4.05 16.59
CA GLY A 22 3.61 -5.18 17.44
C GLY A 22 2.46 -5.97 16.81
N THR A 23 1.34 -6.06 17.53
CA THR A 23 0.10 -6.73 17.07
C THR A 23 -0.88 -5.79 16.36
N HIS A 24 -0.52 -4.52 16.15
CA HIS A 24 -1.42 -3.51 15.58
C HIS A 24 -0.95 -3.06 14.20
N ALA A 25 -1.90 -2.79 13.31
CA ALA A 25 -1.67 -2.17 12.02
C ALA A 25 -2.37 -0.81 11.98
N LEU A 26 -1.59 0.26 11.91
CA LEU A 26 -2.10 1.63 11.85
C LEU A 26 -2.16 2.08 10.39
N PRO A 27 -3.33 2.47 9.85
CA PRO A 27 -3.42 2.95 8.48
C PRO A 27 -2.70 4.30 8.34
N LEU A 28 -1.62 4.33 7.55
CA LEU A 28 -0.87 5.54 7.23
C LEU A 28 -1.51 6.29 6.07
N TYR A 29 -2.02 5.55 5.09
CA TYR A 29 -2.63 6.11 3.89
C TYR A 29 -3.58 5.09 3.26
N TRP A 30 -4.68 5.57 2.70
CA TRP A 30 -5.56 4.75 1.87
C TRP A 30 -6.08 5.55 0.68
N GLU A 31 -6.30 4.86 -0.43
CA GLU A 31 -6.86 5.45 -1.64
C GLU A 31 -7.85 4.50 -2.29
N LEU A 32 -8.98 5.06 -2.71
CA LEU A 32 -9.96 4.35 -3.52
C LEU A 32 -9.50 4.42 -4.98
N LEU A 33 -9.22 3.26 -5.57
CA LEU A 33 -8.92 3.12 -6.98
C LEU A 33 -10.25 3.02 -7.73
N ASP A 34 -10.59 4.05 -8.50
CA ASP A 34 -11.82 4.12 -9.31
C ASP A 34 -11.84 3.17 -10.51
N HIS A 35 -10.78 2.39 -10.72
CA HIS A 35 -10.64 1.45 -11.83
C HIS A 35 -10.82 0.00 -11.35
N ILE A 36 -11.63 -0.75 -12.11
CA ILE A 36 -11.80 -2.20 -11.97
C ILE A 36 -10.60 -2.87 -12.66
N GLY A 37 -9.49 -3.01 -11.94
CA GLY A 37 -8.28 -3.61 -12.50
C GLY A 37 -7.06 -3.44 -11.60
N ASN A 38 -5.97 -4.08 -12.00
CA ASN A 38 -4.72 -4.10 -11.25
C ASN A 38 -4.24 -2.65 -10.97
N SER A 39 -3.76 -2.39 -9.76
CA SER A 39 -3.29 -1.06 -9.38
C SER A 39 -2.14 -0.66 -10.32
N ASN A 40 -2.28 0.45 -11.05
CA ASN A 40 -1.18 0.90 -11.91
C ASN A 40 0.10 1.09 -11.08
N LEU A 41 1.24 0.61 -11.59
CA LEU A 41 2.55 0.74 -10.94
C LEU A 41 2.90 2.21 -10.58
N ARG A 42 2.38 3.18 -11.35
CA ARG A 42 2.45 4.61 -11.03
C ARG A 42 1.73 4.97 -9.74
N THR A 43 0.53 4.44 -9.53
CA THR A 43 -0.27 4.66 -8.31
C THR A 43 0.41 4.04 -7.11
N GLN A 44 0.87 2.78 -7.23
CA GLN A 44 1.63 2.10 -6.18
C GLN A 44 2.87 2.90 -5.77
N LYS A 45 3.67 3.38 -6.75
CA LYS A 45 4.85 4.23 -6.49
C LYS A 45 4.49 5.55 -5.81
N ARG A 46 3.40 6.21 -6.22
CA ARG A 46 2.94 7.47 -5.61
C ARG A 46 2.56 7.26 -4.15
N VAL A 47 1.75 6.25 -3.88
CA VAL A 47 1.27 5.94 -2.53
C VAL A 47 2.43 5.53 -1.62
N LEU A 48 3.31 4.65 -2.10
CA LEU A 48 4.52 4.26 -1.36
C LEU A 48 5.43 5.47 -1.08
N LYS A 49 5.59 6.39 -2.03
CA LYS A 49 6.41 7.60 -1.84
C LYS A 49 5.87 8.50 -0.72
N ILE A 50 4.55 8.59 -0.56
CA ILE A 50 3.93 9.35 0.54
C ILE A 50 4.26 8.67 1.88
N ALA A 51 4.04 7.37 1.98
CA ALA A 51 4.31 6.62 3.21
C ALA A 51 5.81 6.61 3.60
N LEU A 52 6.71 6.41 2.63
CA LEU A 52 8.15 6.44 2.86
C LEU A 52 8.66 7.83 3.29
N LYS A 53 8.04 8.91 2.80
CA LYS A 53 8.38 10.27 3.27
C LYS A 53 8.06 10.46 4.75
N LEU A 54 6.96 9.88 5.23
CA LEU A 54 6.55 9.97 6.64
C LEU A 54 7.47 9.20 7.58
N LEU A 55 8.21 8.21 7.05
CA LEU A 55 9.03 7.31 7.86
C LEU A 55 10.53 7.62 7.77
N LYS A 56 10.96 8.63 7.00
CA LYS A 56 12.33 9.12 7.06
C LYS A 56 12.62 9.76 8.43
N PRO A 57 13.79 9.51 9.04
CA PRO A 57 14.98 8.83 8.50
C PRO A 57 15.08 7.32 8.80
N TYR A 58 14.02 6.67 9.30
CA TYR A 58 14.09 5.29 9.78
C TYR A 58 14.22 4.25 8.65
N PRO A 59 15.05 3.22 8.82
CA PRO A 59 15.10 2.09 7.89
C PRO A 59 13.73 1.41 7.87
N THR A 60 13.14 1.33 6.68
CA THR A 60 11.74 0.97 6.50
C THR A 60 11.62 -0.30 5.65
N LEU A 61 11.19 -1.39 6.27
CA LEU A 61 10.81 -2.63 5.59
C LEU A 61 9.41 -2.50 5.00
N VAL A 62 9.26 -2.79 3.71
CA VAL A 62 7.98 -2.77 3.00
C VAL A 62 7.60 -4.20 2.60
N ILE A 63 6.41 -4.65 2.99
CA ILE A 63 5.81 -5.92 2.60
C ILE A 63 4.61 -5.61 1.69
N GLY A 64 4.48 -6.31 0.56
CA GLY A 64 3.37 -6.16 -0.38
C GLY A 64 2.69 -7.50 -0.69
N ASP A 65 1.39 -7.46 -0.95
CA ASP A 65 0.57 -8.63 -1.33
C ASP A 65 0.81 -9.09 -2.80
N ARG A 66 0.29 -10.26 -3.18
CA ARG A 66 0.53 -11.01 -4.44
C ARG A 66 0.47 -10.22 -5.74
N GLU A 67 -0.18 -9.06 -5.77
CA GLU A 67 -0.28 -8.20 -6.96
C GLU A 67 0.99 -7.39 -7.29
N PHE A 68 2.02 -7.44 -6.44
CA PHE A 68 3.34 -6.89 -6.75
C PHE A 68 4.25 -7.86 -7.52
N HIS A 69 3.68 -8.88 -8.20
CA HIS A 69 4.43 -9.74 -9.10
C HIS A 69 4.96 -8.95 -10.31
N SER A 70 6.21 -9.23 -10.68
CA SER A 70 6.85 -8.70 -11.89
C SER A 70 5.97 -8.95 -13.12
N PRO A 71 5.85 -8.00 -14.07
CA PRO A 71 5.37 -8.34 -15.40
C PRO A 71 6.29 -9.45 -15.94
N LYS A 72 5.68 -10.52 -16.47
CA LYS A 72 6.38 -11.44 -17.37
C LYS A 72 6.65 -10.74 -18.69
#